data_AF-A0AA88A9A8-F1
#
_entry.id   AF-A0AA88A9A8-F1
#
_cell.length_a   1.000
_cell.length_b   1.000
_cell.length_c   1.000
_cell.angle_alpha   90.00
_cell.angle_beta   90.00
_cell.angle_gamma   90.00
#
_symmetry.space_group_name_H-M   'P 1'
#
loop_
_entity.id
_entity.type
_entity.pdbx_description
1 polymer ?
#
loop_
_entity_poly.entity_id
_entity_poly.type
_entity_poly.pdbx_seq_one_letter_code
_entity_poly.pdbx_strand_id
1 'polypeptide(L)'
;MGNKRPTVVVTDGDHIMRASILHDLPSAVHRLCGWCLDKNAGSNVKEGEFQIRFARLMYNYYTEDEFEEIWRALVHEFNLHDNELMRSTYEKRHSWAETFLR
;
A
#
# COMPACT_ATOMS: atom_id res chain seq x y z
N MET A 1 0.89 -20.15 -27.93
CA MET A 1 0.32 -19.09 -27.08
C MET A 1 1.43 -18.11 -26.76
N GLY A 2 1.25 -16.83 -27.07
CA GLY A 2 2.33 -15.84 -27.13
C GLY A 2 3.01 -15.62 -25.77
N ASN A 3 4.34 -15.58 -25.79
CA ASN A 3 5.24 -15.43 -24.64
C ASN A 3 5.17 -14.01 -24.04
N LYS A 4 3.98 -13.56 -23.64
CA LYS A 4 3.76 -12.22 -23.06
C LYS A 4 4.23 -12.22 -21.61
N ARG A 5 5.27 -11.44 -21.34
CA ARG A 5 5.76 -11.19 -19.98
C ARG A 5 4.75 -10.32 -19.22
N PRO A 6 4.51 -10.57 -17.92
CA PRO A 6 3.71 -9.70 -17.09
C PRO A 6 4.27 -8.27 -17.06
N THR A 7 3.40 -7.27 -17.19
CA THR A 7 3.76 -5.85 -17.04
C THR A 7 3.52 -5.33 -15.63
N VAL A 8 2.64 -5.98 -14.86
CA VAL A 8 2.32 -5.65 -13.47
C VAL A 8 2.26 -6.94 -12.65
N VAL A 9 2.85 -6.92 -11.46
CA VAL A 9 2.79 -8.01 -10.49
C VAL A 9 2.26 -7.46 -9.16
N VAL A 10 1.19 -8.06 -8.66
CA VAL A 10 0.57 -7.69 -7.37
C VAL A 10 0.92 -8.75 -6.33
N THR A 11 1.48 -8.36 -5.19
CA THR A 11 1.81 -9.29 -4.08
C THR A 11 1.32 -8.76 -2.75
N ASP A 12 1.18 -9.62 -1.75
CA ASP A 12 0.90 -9.24 -0.36
C ASP A 12 2.01 -8.39 0.31
N GLY A 13 3.19 -8.31 -0.31
CA GLY A 13 4.33 -7.54 0.18
C GLY A 13 5.41 -8.39 0.84
N ASP A 14 5.34 -9.71 0.70
CA ASP A 14 6.40 -10.60 1.15
C ASP A 14 7.76 -10.23 0.52
N HIS A 15 8.78 -10.18 1.37
CA HIS A 15 10.13 -9.76 1.01
C HIS A 15 10.83 -10.74 0.05
N ILE A 16 10.58 -12.05 0.19
CA ILE A 16 11.15 -13.08 -0.68
C ILE A 16 10.50 -12.98 -2.05
N MET A 17 9.16 -12.89 -2.10
CA MET A 17 8.44 -12.72 -3.35
C MET A 17 8.87 -11.43 -4.06
N ARG A 18 9.04 -10.33 -3.34
CA ARG A 18 9.55 -9.07 -3.91
C ARG A 18 10.94 -9.24 -4.52
N ALA A 19 11.86 -9.90 -3.81
CA ALA A 19 13.22 -10.14 -4.31
C ALA A 19 13.21 -11.02 -5.56
N SER A 20 12.42 -12.10 -5.57
CA SER A 20 12.26 -12.98 -6.74
C SER A 20 11.66 -12.24 -7.93
N ILE A 21 10.65 -11.39 -7.73
CA ILE A 21 10.04 -10.61 -8.81
C ILE A 21 11.04 -9.61 -9.40
N LEU A 22 11.82 -8.91 -8.57
CA LEU A 22 12.84 -7.99 -9.05
C LEU A 22 13.95 -8.71 -9.84
N HIS A 23 14.26 -9.96 -9.49
CA HIS A 23 15.23 -10.78 -10.19
C HIS A 23 14.68 -11.35 -11.51
N ASP A 24 13.49 -11.96 -11.48
CA ASP A 24 12.93 -12.73 -12.60
C ASP A 24 12.10 -11.88 -13.56
N LEU A 25 11.51 -10.78 -13.07
CA LEU A 25 10.62 -9.88 -13.81
C LEU A 25 11.01 -8.39 -13.56
N PRO A 26 12.26 -7.98 -13.83
CA PRO A 26 12.75 -6.64 -13.52
C PRO A 26 12.01 -5.51 -14.26
N SER A 27 11.34 -5.83 -15.38
CA SER A 27 10.55 -4.89 -16.17
C SER A 27 9.09 -4.75 -15.71
N ALA A 28 8.64 -5.54 -14.73
CA ALA A 28 7.27 -5.50 -14.25
C ALA A 28 7.13 -4.49 -13.11
N VAL A 29 6.05 -3.71 -13.13
CA VAL A 29 5.70 -2.81 -12.02
C VAL A 29 5.20 -3.65 -10.85
N HIS A 30 5.84 -3.52 -9.70
CA HIS A 30 5.45 -4.21 -8.47
C HIS A 30 4.43 -3.38 -7.67
N ARG A 31 3.27 -3.97 -7.37
CA ARG A 31 2.23 -3.36 -6.55
C ARG A 31 1.96 -4.23 -5.32
N LEU A 32 1.70 -3.60 -4.19
CA LEU A 32 1.16 -4.30 -3.03
C LEU A 32 -0.34 -4.51 -3.22
N CYS A 33 -0.81 -5.66 -2.76
CA CYS A 33 -2.21 -6.01 -2.75
C CYS A 33 -2.94 -5.15 -1.71
N GLY A 34 -3.81 -4.25 -2.18
CA GLY A 34 -4.61 -3.39 -1.30
C GLY A 34 -5.44 -4.20 -0.30
N TRP A 35 -5.97 -5.37 -0.69
CA TRP A 35 -6.70 -6.24 0.24
C TRP A 35 -5.81 -6.80 1.37
N CYS A 36 -4.57 -7.15 1.05
CA CYS A 36 -3.61 -7.62 2.06
C CYS A 36 -3.22 -6.49 3.01
N LEU A 37 -3.05 -5.26 2.49
CA LEU A 37 -2.79 -4.08 3.31
C LEU A 37 -3.97 -3.74 4.22
N ASP A 38 -5.20 -3.77 3.71
CA ASP A 38 -6.42 -3.52 4.48
C ASP A 38 -6.60 -4.55 5.62
N LYS A 39 -6.36 -5.83 5.32
CA LYS A 39 -6.42 -6.90 6.32
C LYS A 39 -5.32 -6.76 7.39
N ASN A 40 -4.11 -6.39 7.01
CA ASN A 40 -3.01 -6.14 7.95
C ASN A 40 -3.30 -4.92 8.83
N ALA A 41 -3.76 -3.83 8.22
CA ALA A 41 -4.24 -2.64 8.91
C ALA A 41 -5.32 -3.00 9.94
N GLY A 42 -6.34 -3.76 9.53
CA GLY A 42 -7.44 -4.12 10.41
C GLY A 42 -7.12 -5.10 11.53
N SER A 43 -6.10 -5.94 11.35
CA SER A 43 -5.62 -6.85 12.40
C SER A 43 -4.80 -6.13 13.48
N ASN A 44 -4.13 -5.04 13.11
CA ASN A 44 -3.25 -4.27 14.01
C ASN A 44 -3.96 -3.06 14.63
N VAL A 45 -4.81 -2.38 13.86
CA VAL A 45 -5.65 -1.27 14.29
C VAL A 45 -7.08 -1.79 14.34
N LYS A 46 -7.53 -2.16 15.54
CA LYS A 46 -8.85 -2.77 15.80
C LYS A 46 -9.98 -1.73 15.79
N GLU A 47 -9.87 -0.72 14.93
CA GLU A 47 -10.83 0.37 14.77
C GLU A 47 -11.46 0.28 13.38
N GLY A 48 -12.77 0.02 13.31
CA GLY A 48 -13.47 -0.16 12.04
C GLY A 48 -13.48 1.12 11.18
N GLU A 49 -13.54 2.29 11.82
CA GLU A 49 -13.50 3.57 11.12
C GLU A 49 -12.15 3.81 10.45
N PHE A 50 -11.05 3.41 11.11
CA PHE A 50 -9.71 3.47 10.53
C PHE A 50 -9.61 2.65 9.25
N GLN A 51 -10.09 1.40 9.26
CA GLN A 51 -10.05 0.52 8.08
C GLN A 51 -10.79 1.16 6.89
N ILE A 52 -11.99 1.71 7.12
CA ILE A 52 -12.77 2.36 6.06
C ILE A 52 -12.03 3.57 5.47
N ARG A 53 -11.43 4.41 6.33
CA ARG A 53 -10.70 5.60 5.88
C ARG A 53 -9.37 5.25 5.20
N PHE A 54 -8.66 4.25 5.72
CA PHE A 54 -7.43 3.74 5.13
C PHE A 54 -7.71 3.15 3.74
N ALA A 55 -8.76 2.31 3.60
CA ALA A 55 -9.18 1.79 2.30
C ALA A 55 -9.51 2.90 1.29
N ARG A 56 -10.22 3.95 1.71
CA ARG A 56 -10.47 5.12 0.85
C ARG A 56 -9.17 5.79 0.41
N LEU A 57 -8.23 5.97 1.33
CA LEU A 57 -6.92 6.55 1.03
C LEU A 57 -6.10 5.71 0.04
N MET A 58 -6.22 4.37 0.10
CA MET A 58 -5.55 3.47 -0.84
C MET A 58 -6.13 3.55 -2.25
N TYR A 59 -7.46 3.48 -2.37
CA TYR A 59 -8.14 3.22 -3.65
C TYR A 59 -8.59 4.46 -4.41
N ASN A 60 -8.73 5.60 -3.73
CA ASN A 60 -9.08 6.85 -4.41
C ASN A 60 -7.82 7.59 -4.87
N TYR A 61 -7.99 8.35 -5.94
CA TYR A 61 -6.99 9.31 -6.38
C TYR A 61 -7.14 10.62 -5.63
N TYR A 62 -6.02 11.14 -5.14
CA TYR A 62 -5.86 12.45 -4.54
C TYR A 62 -4.69 13.16 -5.22
N THR A 63 -4.55 14.47 -5.02
CA THR A 63 -3.24 15.11 -5.21
C THR A 63 -2.26 14.60 -4.13
N GLU A 64 -0.94 14.71 -4.38
CA GLU A 64 0.05 14.31 -3.38
C GLU A 64 -0.14 15.09 -2.06
N ASP A 65 -0.42 16.39 -2.14
CA ASP A 65 -0.67 17.22 -0.96
C ASP A 65 -1.90 16.76 -0.16
N GLU A 66 -3.03 16.50 -0.84
CA GLU A 66 -4.23 15.96 -0.21
C GLU A 66 -3.98 14.59 0.42
N PHE A 67 -3.22 13.71 -0.26
CA PHE A 67 -2.84 12.41 0.30
C PHE A 67 -2.05 12.58 1.61
N GLU A 68 -1.04 13.46 1.61
CA GLU A 68 -0.20 13.70 2.79
C GLU A 68 -1.01 14.31 3.94
N GLU A 69 -1.96 15.20 3.66
CA GLU A 69 -2.90 15.72 4.65
C GLU A 69 -3.80 14.64 5.25
N ILE A 70 -4.44 13.84 4.41
CA ILE A 70 -5.35 12.77 4.86
C ILE A 70 -4.58 11.71 5.65
N TRP A 71 -3.37 11.33 5.20
CA TRP A 71 -2.51 10.38 5.91
C TRP A 71 -2.13 10.91 7.31
N ARG A 72 -1.67 12.16 7.40
CA ARG A 72 -1.32 12.79 8.69
C ARG A 72 -2.51 12.84 9.63
N ALA A 73 -3.69 13.22 9.14
CA ALA A 73 -4.92 13.23 9.95
C ALA A 73 -5.27 11.83 10.45
N LEU A 74 -5.21 10.82 9.58
CA LEU A 74 -5.47 9.42 9.94
C LEU A 74 -4.52 8.92 11.03
N VAL A 75 -3.21 9.14 10.88
CA VAL A 75 -2.21 8.72 11.87
C VAL A 75 -2.42 9.45 13.19
N HIS A 76 -2.77 10.74 13.15
CA HIS A 76 -3.00 11.54 14.34
C HIS A 76 -4.24 11.12 15.12
N GLU A 77 -5.39 11.02 14.45
CA GLU A 77 -6.67 10.69 15.07
C GLU A 77 -6.69 9.31 15.73
N PHE A 78 -5.97 8.35 15.15
CA PHE A 78 -5.86 6.99 15.70
C PHE A 78 -4.60 6.77 16.57
N ASN A 79 -3.85 7.83 16.87
CA ASN A 79 -2.62 7.81 17.67
C ASN A 79 -1.57 6.78 17.21
N LEU A 80 -1.29 6.75 15.90
CA LEU A 80 -0.44 5.75 15.24
C LEU A 80 0.99 6.24 14.97
N HIS A 81 1.42 7.36 15.57
CA HIS A 81 2.72 7.99 15.29
C HIS A 81 3.93 7.07 15.55
N ASP A 82 3.85 6.26 16.61
CA ASP A 82 4.92 5.32 17.00
C ASP A 82 4.68 3.90 16.47
N ASN A 83 3.67 3.72 15.62
CA ASN A 83 3.35 2.41 15.07
C ASN A 83 4.29 2.09 13.89
N GLU A 84 5.22 1.16 14.10
CA GLU A 84 6.21 0.75 13.09
C GLU A 84 5.56 0.22 11.81
N LEU A 85 4.44 -0.49 11.91
CA LEU A 85 3.71 -0.98 10.75
C LEU A 85 3.17 0.17 9.91
N MET A 86 2.63 1.21 10.55
CA MET A 86 2.13 2.40 9.86
C MET A 86 3.25 3.18 9.20
N ARG A 87 4.41 3.30 9.86
CA ARG A 87 5.61 3.88 9.27
C ARG A 87 6.06 3.12 8.01
N SER A 88 6.22 1.80 8.11
CA SER A 88 6.59 0.95 6.95
C SER A 88 5.53 1.03 5.84
N THR A 89 4.25 1.12 6.19
CA THR A 89 3.16 1.28 5.21
C THR A 89 3.32 2.60 4.45
N TYR A 90 3.56 3.71 5.15
CA TYR A 90 3.79 5.02 4.54
C TYR A 90 5.00 5.06 3.61
N GLU A 91 6.14 4.49 4.04
CA GLU A 91 7.36 4.43 3.23
C GLU A 91 7.13 3.73 1.89
N LYS A 92 6.17 2.80 1.85
CA LYS A 92 5.80 2.03 0.67
C LYS A 92 4.66 2.66 -0.14
N ARG A 93 4.19 3.88 0.14
CA ARG A 93 3.01 4.51 -0.51
C ARG A 93 3.00 4.48 -2.04
N HIS A 94 4.17 4.63 -2.67
CA HIS A 94 4.35 4.51 -4.13
C HIS A 94 4.11 3.12 -4.70
N SER A 95 3.90 2.10 -3.85
CA SER A 95 3.61 0.73 -4.27
C SER A 95 2.17 0.31 -4.01
N TRP A 96 1.32 1.16 -3.40
CA TRP A 96 -0.05 0.77 -3.05
C TRP A 96 -1.12 1.86 -3.20
N ALA A 97 -0.79 3.14 -3.04
CA ALA A 97 -1.80 4.18 -3.14
C ALA A 97 -2.03 4.54 -4.61
N GLU A 98 -3.30 4.56 -5.04
CA GLU A 98 -3.67 4.93 -6.42
C GLU A 98 -3.11 6.30 -6.82
N THR A 99 -2.97 7.22 -5.85
CA THR A 99 -2.35 8.54 -6.01
C THR A 99 -0.94 8.49 -6.62
N PHE A 100 -0.13 7.48 -6.28
CA PHE A 100 1.28 7.39 -6.71
C PHE A 100 1.55 6.28 -7.74
N LEU A 101 0.54 5.49 -8.10
CA LEU A 101 0.67 4.33 -8.98
C LEU A 101 0.43 4.66 -10.47
N ARG A 102 0.18 5.93 -10.79
CA ARG A 102 -0.07 6.44 -12.14
C ARG A 102 1.19 6.96 -12.80
#